data_AF-A0A1G2T3V7-F1
#
_entry.id   AF-A0A1G2T3V7-F1
#
_cell.length_a   1.000
_cell.length_b   1.000
_cell.length_c   1.000
_cell.angle_alpha   90.00
_cell.angle_beta   90.00
_cell.angle_gamma   90.00
#
_symmetry.space_group_name_H-M   'P 1'
#
loop_
_entity.id
_entity.type
_entity.pdbx_description
1 polymer ?
#
loop_
_entity_poly.entity_id
_entity_poly.type
_entity_poly.pdbx_seq_one_letter_code
_entity_poly.pdbx_strand_id
1 'polypeptide(L)'
;MYKFVTATAIIFLLIPVVTTGQSACPSDVRAREPVACAELDKLVKEESEAQKEVDRLKGLGAGFASDIAFLTQKIKVAQANIKSKNNQIALLTRDIAVKQSEIVVLDGRITAGRQAIAAILRKTNDINSYSLAEAVLSDKNLSEFFVDIDTYASTEKALADLFAELRDVRAQTESEKLALNKKREAEASARAALEAAKKQVEIANAEKKTLLAINDANKKTYEQVVADRRTRANHIRAELFQLRDIEPIEFGDALRYAEQASAKTGVRPAFILAVLQYESKLGANVGRCNRPQDVKKWQDIMPGPLHYSNYLNNGRSCRNANGPCSYRDDQSAFVRIIDEIDRYSSPEGVPLSCPIVGLPGWGGAMGPAQFIPTTWELFKSKISNAFNIRTPDPWNPEHAITAMALYLAELGANTQDWTNERTAACKYNSGSTCYVNGRAGLGLSYGVNVMAIAESIQRDKIDPLKF
;
A
#
# COMPACT_ATOMS: atom_id res chain seq x y z
N MET A 1 22.57 41.11 -16.01
CA MET A 1 23.61 40.33 -15.31
C MET A 1 22.98 39.08 -14.72
N TYR A 2 22.84 38.02 -15.52
CA TYR A 2 22.33 36.73 -15.04
C TYR A 2 23.52 35.85 -14.67
N LYS A 3 23.66 35.54 -13.37
CA LYS A 3 24.69 34.62 -12.87
C LYS A 3 24.32 33.20 -13.31
N PHE A 4 25.16 32.62 -14.17
CA PHE A 4 25.15 31.21 -14.53
C PHE A 4 25.39 30.37 -13.27
N VAL A 5 24.39 29.60 -12.84
CA VAL A 5 24.58 28.51 -11.88
C VAL A 5 24.89 27.26 -12.68
N THR A 6 26.13 26.79 -12.57
CA THR A 6 26.62 25.54 -13.14
C THR A 6 25.95 24.35 -12.46
N ALA A 7 24.83 23.90 -13.01
CA ALA A 7 24.12 22.70 -12.54
C ALA A 7 24.94 21.43 -12.84
N THR A 8 25.43 20.81 -11.78
CA THR A 8 26.09 19.50 -11.78
C THR A 8 25.01 18.43 -11.64
N ALA A 9 24.78 17.68 -12.72
CA ALA A 9 23.64 16.76 -12.86
C ALA A 9 24.03 15.32 -12.53
N ILE A 10 23.90 14.94 -11.25
CA ILE A 10 24.05 13.56 -10.79
C ILE A 10 22.66 12.95 -10.59
N ILE A 11 22.45 11.75 -11.12
CA ILE A 11 21.21 10.97 -10.98
C ILE A 11 20.86 10.79 -9.50
N PHE A 12 19.87 11.56 -9.04
CA PHE A 12 19.27 11.45 -7.71
C PHE A 12 18.34 10.23 -7.67
N LEU A 13 18.92 9.06 -7.42
CA LEU A 13 18.25 7.97 -6.70
C LEU A 13 18.24 8.36 -5.22
N LEU A 14 17.05 8.72 -4.70
CA LEU A 14 16.78 8.92 -3.27
C LEU A 14 16.69 7.53 -2.63
N ILE A 15 17.67 7.18 -1.80
CA ILE A 15 17.57 6.06 -0.86
C ILE A 15 17.17 6.70 0.48
N PRO A 16 16.08 6.26 1.13
CA PRO A 16 15.61 6.89 2.35
C PRO A 16 16.68 6.80 3.45
N VAL A 17 16.97 7.95 4.07
CA VAL A 17 17.89 8.05 5.21
C VAL A 17 17.20 7.41 6.41
N VAL A 18 17.77 6.32 6.92
CA VAL A 18 17.37 5.75 8.21
C VAL A 18 17.84 6.70 9.31
N THR A 19 16.91 7.33 10.01
CA THR A 19 17.19 8.18 11.18
C THR A 19 17.85 7.37 12.29
N THR A 20 19.04 7.80 12.71
CA THR A 20 19.84 7.18 13.77
C THR A 20 19.22 7.43 15.15
N GLY A 21 18.91 6.38 15.90
CA GLY A 21 18.51 6.51 17.32
C GLY A 21 17.84 5.29 17.98
N GLN A 22 17.32 4.33 17.22
CA GLN A 22 16.75 3.08 17.75
C GLN A 22 17.54 1.87 17.25
N SER A 23 17.70 0.85 18.10
CA SER A 23 18.35 -0.40 17.71
C SER A 23 17.60 -1.02 16.53
N ALA A 24 18.32 -1.44 15.48
CA ALA A 24 17.72 -1.96 14.25
C ALA A 24 16.97 -3.29 14.44
N CYS A 25 17.10 -3.90 15.63
CA CYS A 25 16.49 -5.14 16.05
C CYS A 25 15.75 -4.94 17.39
N PRO A 26 14.46 -5.33 17.50
CA PRO A 26 13.68 -5.28 18.75
C PRO A 26 14.33 -6.04 19.91
N SER A 27 14.06 -5.64 21.16
CA SER A 27 14.70 -6.21 22.35
C SER A 27 14.41 -7.71 22.55
N ASP A 28 13.21 -8.16 22.23
CA ASP A 28 12.79 -9.56 22.33
C ASP A 28 13.44 -10.44 21.24
N VAL A 29 13.66 -9.88 20.04
CA VAL A 29 14.39 -10.55 18.96
C VAL A 29 15.88 -10.58 19.27
N ARG A 30 16.44 -9.50 19.83
CA ARG A 30 17.85 -9.41 20.22
C ARG A 30 18.21 -10.41 21.32
N ALA A 31 17.31 -10.68 22.25
CA ALA A 31 17.50 -11.70 23.28
C ALA A 31 17.58 -13.12 22.68
N ARG A 32 16.84 -13.39 21.61
CA ARG A 32 16.80 -14.70 20.92
C ARG A 32 17.91 -14.88 19.89
N GLU A 33 18.27 -13.80 19.19
CA GLU A 33 19.15 -13.80 18.01
C GLU A 33 20.29 -12.75 18.13
N PRO A 34 21.12 -12.79 19.18
CA PRO A 34 22.07 -11.71 19.49
C PRO A 34 23.13 -11.51 18.41
N VAL A 35 23.62 -12.60 17.80
CA VAL A 35 24.64 -12.55 16.74
C VAL A 35 24.10 -11.91 15.46
N ALA A 36 22.89 -12.30 15.05
CA ALA A 36 22.26 -11.75 13.85
C ALA A 36 21.88 -10.27 14.03
N CYS A 37 21.46 -9.88 15.23
CA CYS A 37 21.16 -8.48 15.55
C CYS A 37 22.42 -7.61 15.66
N ALA A 38 23.55 -8.16 16.13
CA ALA A 38 24.85 -7.46 16.10
C ALA A 38 25.34 -7.23 14.66
N GLU A 39 25.17 -8.23 13.78
CA GLU A 39 25.50 -8.08 12.35
C GLU A 39 24.59 -7.07 11.66
N LEU A 40 23.30 -7.02 12.00
CA LEU A 40 22.38 -6.01 11.48
C LEU A 40 22.79 -4.59 11.88
N ASP A 41 23.15 -4.38 13.16
CA ASP A 41 23.63 -3.08 13.64
C ASP A 41 24.88 -2.62 12.89
N LYS A 42 25.81 -3.55 12.63
CA LYS A 42 27.02 -3.29 11.85
C LYS A 42 26.69 -2.89 10.41
N LEU A 43 25.80 -3.61 9.73
CA LEU A 43 25.39 -3.31 8.35
C LEU A 43 24.70 -1.95 8.23
N VAL A 44 23.86 -1.58 9.20
CA VAL A 44 23.21 -0.26 9.25
C VAL A 44 24.24 0.86 9.49
N LYS A 45 25.27 0.61 10.32
CA LYS A 45 26.36 1.57 10.52
C LYS A 45 27.18 1.77 9.23
N GLU A 46 27.54 0.67 8.56
CA GLU A 46 28.25 0.72 7.27
C GLU A 46 27.43 1.47 6.20
N GLU A 47 26.11 1.27 6.15
CA GLU A 47 25.20 2.00 5.26
C GLU A 47 25.23 3.51 5.55
N SER A 48 25.13 3.91 6.82
CA SER A 48 25.16 5.33 7.24
C SER A 48 26.49 6.00 6.90
N GLU A 49 27.61 5.33 7.17
CA GLU A 49 28.94 5.84 6.85
C GLU A 49 29.14 5.94 5.33
N ALA A 50 28.68 4.94 4.58
CA ALA A 50 28.74 4.96 3.13
C ALA A 50 27.86 6.05 2.52
N GLN A 51 26.69 6.34 3.12
CA GLN A 51 25.79 7.40 2.71
C GLN A 51 26.39 8.80 2.93
N LYS A 52 27.11 9.02 4.04
CA LYS A 52 27.86 10.28 4.27
C LYS A 52 28.86 10.55 3.16
N GLU A 53 29.54 9.51 2.67
CA GLU A 53 30.48 9.64 1.56
C GLU A 53 29.76 9.94 0.24
N VAL A 54 28.60 9.34 -0.03
CA VAL A 54 27.75 9.74 -1.18
C VAL A 54 27.43 11.23 -1.11
N ASP A 55 27.04 11.73 0.07
CA ASP A 55 26.68 13.14 0.25
C ASP A 55 27.88 14.08 0.10
N ARG A 56 29.08 13.67 0.54
CA ARG A 56 30.33 14.37 0.27
C ARG A 56 30.64 14.43 -1.22
N LEU A 57 30.50 13.30 -1.92
CA LEU A 57 30.79 13.20 -3.36
C LEU A 57 29.80 14.00 -4.22
N LYS A 58 28.56 14.23 -3.77
CA LYS A 58 27.59 15.13 -4.46
C LYS A 58 28.12 16.57 -4.63
N GLY A 59 29.03 17.00 -3.76
CA GLY A 59 29.63 18.35 -3.81
C GLY A 59 30.88 18.46 -4.66
N LEU A 60 31.42 17.35 -5.19
CA LEU A 60 32.59 17.38 -6.06
C LEU A 60 32.17 17.65 -7.51
N GLY A 61 32.98 18.45 -8.22
CA GLY A 61 32.70 18.88 -9.59
C GLY A 61 32.52 17.74 -10.60
N ALA A 62 32.01 18.09 -11.78
CA ALA A 62 31.65 17.14 -12.83
C ALA A 62 32.89 16.51 -13.50
N GLY A 63 32.86 15.20 -13.74
CA GLY A 63 33.91 14.49 -14.48
C GLY A 63 33.78 12.97 -14.37
N PHE A 64 34.40 12.22 -15.30
CA PHE A 64 34.34 10.75 -15.29
C PHE A 64 34.77 10.14 -13.96
N ALA A 65 35.88 10.61 -13.38
CA ALA A 65 36.37 10.13 -12.09
C ALA A 65 35.37 10.41 -10.94
N SER A 66 34.73 11.59 -10.95
CA SER A 66 33.74 12.00 -9.95
C SER A 66 32.47 11.15 -10.06
N ASP A 67 31.93 11.00 -11.28
CA ASP A 67 30.71 10.22 -11.53
C ASP A 67 30.91 8.72 -11.27
N ILE A 68 32.08 8.17 -11.64
CA ILE A 68 32.44 6.77 -11.34
C ILE A 68 32.60 6.57 -9.83
N ALA A 69 33.25 7.49 -9.11
CA ALA A 69 33.39 7.42 -7.66
C ALA A 69 32.02 7.49 -6.98
N PHE A 70 31.16 8.40 -7.41
CA PHE A 70 29.80 8.55 -6.91
C PHE A 70 28.96 7.28 -7.15
N LEU A 71 28.94 6.74 -8.38
CA LEU A 71 28.23 5.51 -8.70
C LEU A 71 28.77 4.33 -7.89
N THR A 72 30.10 4.23 -7.74
CA THR A 72 30.73 3.19 -6.92
C THR A 72 30.25 3.26 -5.48
N GLN A 73 30.20 4.46 -4.91
CA GLN A 73 29.75 4.64 -3.54
C GLN A 73 28.26 4.36 -3.37
N LYS A 74 27.43 4.77 -4.34
CA LYS A 74 26.00 4.41 -4.35
C LYS A 74 25.75 2.91 -4.45
N ILE A 75 26.50 2.21 -5.31
CA ILE A 75 26.42 0.75 -5.41
C ILE A 75 26.78 0.11 -4.07
N LYS A 76 27.82 0.62 -3.38
CA LYS A 76 28.22 0.13 -2.06
C LYS A 76 27.11 0.32 -1.01
N VAL A 77 26.49 1.50 -0.96
CA VAL A 77 25.33 1.76 -0.08
C VAL A 77 24.19 0.79 -0.38
N ALA A 78 23.80 0.66 -1.65
CA ALA A 78 22.71 -0.22 -2.04
C ALA A 78 23.00 -1.70 -1.74
N GLN A 79 24.25 -2.16 -1.92
CA GLN A 79 24.67 -3.50 -1.54
C GLN A 79 24.65 -3.73 -0.02
N ALA A 80 25.06 -2.74 0.79
CA ALA A 80 24.96 -2.80 2.24
C ALA A 80 23.50 -2.88 2.71
N ASN A 81 22.62 -2.08 2.11
CA ASN A 81 21.18 -2.12 2.38
C ASN A 81 20.56 -3.48 1.99
N ILE A 82 20.93 -4.04 0.82
CA ILE A 82 20.51 -5.39 0.41
C ILE A 82 20.92 -6.45 1.45
N LYS A 83 22.15 -6.39 1.97
CA LYS A 83 22.62 -7.30 3.03
C LYS A 83 21.82 -7.10 4.32
N SER A 84 21.61 -5.86 4.73
CA SER A 84 20.82 -5.48 5.91
C SER A 84 19.40 -6.03 5.82
N LYS A 85 18.70 -5.79 4.70
CA LYS A 85 17.35 -6.31 4.44
C LYS A 85 17.29 -7.83 4.38
N ASN A 86 18.27 -8.49 3.79
CA ASN A 86 18.35 -9.96 3.82
C ASN A 86 18.46 -10.51 5.25
N ASN A 87 19.27 -9.86 6.11
CA ASN A 87 19.37 -10.23 7.52
C ASN A 87 18.03 -9.99 8.24
N GLN A 88 17.39 -8.84 8.04
CA GLN A 88 16.05 -8.55 8.59
C GLN A 88 14.99 -9.58 8.14
N ILE A 89 15.00 -9.96 6.87
CA ILE A 89 14.10 -11.01 6.34
C ILE A 89 14.39 -12.35 7.04
N ALA A 90 15.66 -12.73 7.20
CA ALA A 90 16.03 -13.97 7.88
C ALA A 90 15.56 -13.98 9.35
N LEU A 91 15.75 -12.88 10.08
CA LEU A 91 15.24 -12.70 11.44
C LEU A 91 13.71 -12.83 11.49
N LEU A 92 13.02 -12.17 10.55
CA LEU A 92 11.56 -12.21 10.45
C LEU A 92 11.06 -13.63 10.13
N THR A 93 11.72 -14.36 9.23
CA THR A 93 11.40 -15.75 8.91
C THR A 93 11.55 -16.66 10.15
N ARG A 94 12.60 -16.49 10.96
CA ARG A 94 12.77 -17.25 12.22
C ARG A 94 11.68 -16.92 13.22
N ASP A 95 11.34 -15.65 13.37
CA ASP A 95 10.31 -15.19 14.29
C ASP A 95 8.90 -15.66 13.87
N ILE A 96 8.63 -15.73 12.56
CA ILE A 96 7.43 -16.38 11.98
C ILE A 96 7.40 -17.87 12.36
N ALA A 97 8.52 -18.58 12.29
CA ALA A 97 8.60 -20.00 12.66
C ALA A 97 8.30 -20.22 14.16
N VAL A 98 8.85 -19.38 15.04
CA VAL A 98 8.56 -19.41 16.49
C VAL A 98 7.06 -19.20 16.73
N LYS A 99 6.48 -18.18 16.12
CA LYS A 99 5.04 -17.87 16.27
C LYS A 99 4.13 -18.96 15.69
N GLN A 100 4.55 -19.59 14.60
CA GLN A 100 3.84 -20.74 14.04
C GLN A 100 3.86 -21.94 14.99
N SER A 101 4.99 -22.19 15.66
CA SER A 101 5.11 -23.25 16.68
C SER A 101 4.25 -22.96 17.91
N GLU A 102 4.21 -21.71 18.37
CA GLU A 102 3.35 -21.28 19.47
C GLU A 102 1.86 -21.53 19.15
N ILE A 103 1.42 -21.18 17.94
CA ILE A 103 0.05 -21.45 17.47
C ILE A 103 -0.26 -22.95 17.46
N VAL A 104 0.68 -23.80 17.04
CA VAL A 104 0.51 -25.27 17.07
C VAL A 104 0.29 -25.77 18.50
N VAL A 105 1.04 -25.24 19.47
CA VAL A 105 0.86 -25.59 20.89
C VAL A 105 -0.52 -25.15 21.39
N LEU A 106 -0.94 -23.91 21.07
CA LEU A 106 -2.24 -23.40 21.50
C LEU A 106 -3.42 -24.16 20.83
N ASP A 107 -3.35 -24.45 19.53
CA ASP A 107 -4.35 -25.27 18.83
C ASP A 107 -4.41 -26.71 19.39
N GLY A 108 -3.26 -27.25 19.83
CA GLY A 108 -3.18 -28.52 20.57
C GLY A 108 -3.92 -28.47 21.90
N ARG A 109 -3.71 -27.42 22.71
CA ARG A 109 -4.46 -27.19 23.97
C ARG A 109 -5.96 -27.07 23.73
N ILE A 110 -6.37 -26.36 22.67
CA ILE A 110 -7.79 -26.24 22.30
C ILE A 110 -8.39 -27.61 21.98
N THR A 111 -7.65 -28.44 21.25
CA THR A 111 -8.11 -29.78 20.86
C THR A 111 -8.25 -30.69 22.09
N ALA A 112 -7.25 -30.70 22.97
CA ALA A 112 -7.30 -31.46 24.22
C ALA A 112 -8.44 -30.99 25.14
N GLY A 113 -8.63 -29.68 25.30
CA GLY A 113 -9.73 -29.13 26.09
C GLY A 113 -11.10 -29.50 25.55
N ARG A 114 -11.30 -29.48 24.22
CA ARG A 114 -12.54 -29.96 23.58
C ARG A 114 -12.79 -31.44 23.83
N GLN A 115 -11.75 -32.27 23.81
CA GLN A 115 -11.88 -33.71 24.10
C GLN A 115 -12.25 -33.96 25.55
N ALA A 116 -11.65 -33.21 26.49
CA ALA A 116 -11.98 -33.29 27.91
C ALA A 116 -13.44 -32.86 28.18
N ILE A 117 -13.90 -31.75 27.58
CA ILE A 117 -15.32 -31.32 27.64
C ILE A 117 -16.23 -32.41 27.08
N ALA A 118 -15.90 -32.98 25.92
CA ALA A 118 -16.71 -34.04 25.31
C ALA A 118 -16.78 -35.30 26.19
N ALA A 119 -15.69 -35.67 26.87
CA ALA A 119 -15.66 -36.79 27.80
C ALA A 119 -16.51 -36.53 29.04
N ILE A 120 -16.43 -35.31 29.61
CA ILE A 120 -17.26 -34.90 30.75
C ILE A 120 -18.74 -34.95 30.36
N LEU A 121 -19.13 -34.37 29.22
CA LEU A 121 -20.52 -34.37 28.74
C LEU A 121 -21.07 -35.78 28.54
N ARG A 122 -20.28 -36.71 27.99
CA ARG A 122 -20.70 -38.13 27.86
C ARG A 122 -20.90 -38.76 29.22
N LYS A 123 -19.96 -38.57 30.15
CA LYS A 123 -20.06 -39.11 31.51
C LYS A 123 -21.25 -38.54 32.28
N THR A 124 -21.54 -37.24 32.13
CA THR A 124 -22.74 -36.60 32.68
C THR A 124 -24.02 -37.16 32.06
N ASN A 125 -24.05 -37.41 30.76
CA ASN A 125 -25.18 -38.03 30.09
C ASN A 125 -25.40 -39.49 30.54
N ASP A 126 -24.32 -40.26 30.71
CA ASP A 126 -24.38 -41.63 31.22
C ASP A 126 -24.94 -41.66 32.65
N ILE A 127 -24.51 -40.72 33.52
CA ILE A 127 -25.04 -40.58 34.88
C ILE A 127 -26.53 -40.19 34.87
N ASN A 128 -26.94 -39.26 34.01
CA ASN A 128 -28.35 -38.85 33.86
C ASN A 128 -29.24 -39.93 33.21
N SER A 129 -28.64 -40.94 32.57
CA SER A 129 -29.37 -42.08 31.98
C SER A 129 -29.73 -43.16 33.00
N TYR A 130 -29.21 -43.09 34.23
CA TYR A 130 -29.69 -43.92 35.33
C TYR A 130 -31.04 -43.38 35.83
N SER A 131 -32.06 -44.21 35.74
CA SER A 131 -33.34 -43.93 36.39
C SER A 131 -33.12 -43.80 37.90
N LEU A 132 -33.62 -42.73 38.52
CA LEU A 132 -33.60 -42.54 39.98
C LEU A 132 -34.22 -43.76 40.71
N ALA A 133 -35.14 -44.48 40.05
CA ALA A 133 -35.75 -45.70 40.56
C ALA A 133 -34.80 -46.92 40.56
N GLU A 134 -33.75 -46.92 39.72
CA GLU A 134 -32.77 -48.00 39.57
C GLU A 134 -31.56 -47.81 40.50
N ALA A 135 -31.24 -46.55 40.85
CA ALA A 135 -30.23 -46.21 41.86
C ALA A 135 -30.69 -46.51 43.30
N VAL A 136 -31.98 -46.35 43.60
CA VAL A 136 -32.57 -46.65 44.92
C VAL A 136 -32.71 -48.16 45.18
N LEU A 137 -32.75 -48.98 44.12
CA LEU A 137 -32.82 -50.44 44.17
C LEU A 137 -31.43 -51.12 44.16
N SER A 138 -30.35 -50.34 44.03
CA SER A 138 -28.97 -50.83 44.06
C SER A 138 -28.46 -50.92 45.50
N ASP A 139 -27.86 -52.06 45.86
CA ASP A 139 -27.52 -52.47 47.23
C ASP A 139 -26.24 -51.79 47.77
N LYS A 140 -26.06 -50.48 47.53
CA LYS A 140 -24.89 -49.71 47.98
C LYS A 140 -25.26 -48.59 48.97
N ASN A 141 -24.39 -48.38 49.95
CA ASN A 141 -24.60 -47.48 51.09
C ASN A 141 -24.96 -46.05 50.66
N LEU A 142 -25.99 -45.46 51.27
CA LEU A 142 -26.45 -44.06 51.06
C LEU A 142 -25.34 -42.99 51.16
N SER A 143 -24.22 -43.30 51.82
CA SER A 143 -23.04 -42.41 51.89
C SER A 143 -22.26 -42.29 50.57
N GLU A 144 -22.38 -43.23 49.63
CA GLU A 144 -21.80 -43.11 48.27
C GLU A 144 -22.63 -42.17 47.38
N PHE A 145 -23.95 -42.11 47.59
CA PHE A 145 -24.85 -41.23 46.84
C PHE A 145 -24.66 -39.74 47.16
N PHE A 146 -24.35 -39.40 48.42
CA PHE A 146 -24.00 -38.02 48.81
C PHE A 146 -22.59 -37.61 48.37
N VAL A 147 -21.67 -38.57 48.15
CA VAL A 147 -20.38 -38.30 47.49
C VAL A 147 -20.59 -37.93 46.02
N ASP A 148 -21.59 -38.51 45.34
CA ASP A 148 -21.88 -38.21 43.93
C ASP A 148 -22.41 -36.77 43.69
N ILE A 149 -23.12 -36.15 44.64
CA ILE A 149 -23.60 -34.76 44.53
C ILE A 149 -22.45 -33.74 44.63
N ASP A 150 -21.54 -33.90 45.60
CA ASP A 150 -20.32 -33.07 45.69
C ASP A 150 -19.38 -33.32 44.50
N THR A 151 -19.35 -34.55 43.99
CA THR A 151 -18.63 -34.90 42.75
C THR A 151 -19.27 -34.21 41.53
N TYR A 152 -20.59 -34.00 41.53
CA TYR A 152 -21.30 -33.30 40.45
C TYR A 152 -21.01 -31.80 40.46
N ALA A 153 -21.11 -31.14 41.63
CA ALA A 153 -20.81 -29.71 41.77
C ALA A 153 -19.33 -29.40 41.47
N SER A 154 -18.42 -30.26 41.89
CA SER A 154 -16.98 -30.14 41.56
C SER A 154 -16.71 -30.38 40.07
N THR A 155 -17.45 -31.28 39.41
CA THR A 155 -17.36 -31.50 37.96
C THR A 155 -17.93 -30.31 37.17
N GLU A 156 -19.02 -29.70 37.61
CA GLU A 156 -19.61 -28.52 36.98
C GLU A 156 -18.66 -27.31 37.08
N LYS A 157 -18.02 -27.12 38.25
CA LYS A 157 -16.99 -26.12 38.45
C LYS A 157 -15.76 -26.36 37.56
N ALA A 158 -15.24 -27.59 37.53
CA ALA A 158 -14.10 -27.95 36.68
C ALA A 158 -14.41 -27.76 35.18
N LEU A 159 -15.66 -28.02 34.77
CA LEU A 159 -16.13 -27.77 33.42
C LEU A 159 -16.21 -26.27 33.11
N ALA A 160 -16.72 -25.46 34.03
CA ALA A 160 -16.76 -24.00 33.89
C ALA A 160 -15.35 -23.41 33.79
N ASP A 161 -14.41 -23.85 34.62
CA ASP A 161 -13.01 -23.44 34.61
C ASP A 161 -12.34 -23.83 33.28
N LEU A 162 -12.58 -25.05 32.79
CA LEU A 162 -12.07 -25.53 31.50
C LEU A 162 -12.65 -24.74 30.31
N PHE A 163 -13.93 -24.37 30.35
CA PHE A 163 -14.54 -23.52 29.33
C PHE A 163 -13.95 -22.10 29.34
N ALA A 164 -13.71 -21.53 30.52
CA ALA A 164 -13.05 -20.23 30.66
C ALA A 164 -11.64 -20.27 30.08
N GLU A 165 -10.84 -21.26 30.47
CA GLU A 165 -9.49 -21.47 29.93
C GLU A 165 -9.50 -21.65 28.40
N LEU A 166 -10.45 -22.45 27.87
CA LEU A 166 -10.56 -22.67 26.42
C LEU A 166 -10.92 -21.39 25.66
N ARG A 167 -11.75 -20.52 26.23
CA ARG A 167 -12.10 -19.22 25.63
C ARG A 167 -10.89 -18.30 25.60
N ASP A 168 -10.11 -18.27 26.67
CA ASP A 168 -8.90 -17.44 26.76
C ASP A 168 -7.82 -17.94 25.78
N VAL A 169 -7.55 -19.25 25.76
CA VAL A 169 -6.61 -19.85 24.80
C VAL A 169 -7.06 -19.60 23.36
N ARG A 170 -8.36 -19.68 23.07
CA ARG A 170 -8.88 -19.36 21.73
C ARG A 170 -8.66 -17.88 21.36
N ALA A 171 -8.93 -16.96 22.28
CA ALA A 171 -8.70 -15.53 22.05
C ALA A 171 -7.21 -15.23 21.79
N GLN A 172 -6.32 -15.84 22.58
CA GLN A 172 -4.87 -15.75 22.39
C GLN A 172 -4.45 -16.32 21.04
N THR A 173 -4.94 -17.50 20.65
CA THR A 173 -4.63 -18.11 19.34
C THR A 173 -5.04 -17.23 18.17
N GLU A 174 -6.22 -16.61 18.22
CA GLU A 174 -6.67 -15.70 17.15
C GLU A 174 -5.79 -14.43 17.08
N SER A 175 -5.42 -13.88 18.23
CA SER A 175 -4.48 -12.75 18.30
C SER A 175 -3.12 -13.10 17.69
N GLU A 176 -2.56 -14.27 18.04
CA GLU A 176 -1.29 -14.76 17.52
C GLU A 176 -1.35 -15.06 16.01
N LYS A 177 -2.46 -15.61 15.51
CA LYS A 177 -2.71 -15.81 14.07
C LYS A 177 -2.72 -14.48 13.30
N LEU A 178 -3.36 -13.44 13.85
CA LEU A 178 -3.34 -12.09 13.28
C LEU A 178 -1.94 -11.48 13.28
N ALA A 179 -1.18 -11.63 14.37
CA ALA A 179 0.20 -11.16 14.48
C ALA A 179 1.13 -11.87 13.48
N LEU A 180 1.01 -13.20 13.35
CA LEU A 180 1.77 -14.01 12.39
C LEU A 180 1.50 -13.55 10.95
N ASN A 181 0.23 -13.30 10.62
CA ASN A 181 -0.16 -12.82 9.30
C ASN A 181 0.50 -11.47 8.99
N LYS A 182 0.46 -10.50 9.91
CA LYS A 182 1.15 -9.21 9.74
C LYS A 182 2.65 -9.38 9.50
N LYS A 183 3.31 -10.32 10.17
CA LYS A 183 4.74 -10.62 9.96
C LYS A 183 5.02 -11.21 8.58
N ARG A 184 4.20 -12.15 8.10
CA ARG A 184 4.30 -12.72 6.74
C ARG A 184 4.12 -11.65 5.66
N GLU A 185 3.22 -10.70 5.89
CA GLU A 185 3.00 -9.58 4.98
C GLU A 185 4.20 -8.65 4.90
N ALA A 186 4.79 -8.32 6.06
CA ALA A 186 6.02 -7.55 6.14
C ALA A 186 7.18 -8.27 5.41
N GLU A 187 7.28 -9.59 5.55
CA GLU A 187 8.30 -10.40 4.86
C GLU A 187 8.11 -10.35 3.33
N ALA A 188 6.89 -10.55 2.84
CA ALA A 188 6.59 -10.50 1.41
C ALA A 188 6.86 -9.10 0.82
N SER A 189 6.55 -8.04 1.57
CA SER A 189 6.89 -6.66 1.19
C SER A 189 8.39 -6.43 1.12
N ALA A 190 9.12 -6.87 2.14
CA ALA A 190 10.57 -6.73 2.21
C ALA A 190 11.27 -7.47 1.06
N ARG A 191 10.80 -8.67 0.70
CA ARG A 191 11.31 -9.43 -0.46
C ARG A 191 11.07 -8.73 -1.78
N ALA A 192 9.89 -8.15 -1.99
CA ALA A 192 9.60 -7.43 -3.23
C ALA A 192 10.43 -6.13 -3.35
N ALA A 193 10.57 -5.38 -2.26
CA ALA A 193 11.44 -4.21 -2.22
C ALA A 193 12.93 -4.58 -2.44
N LEU A 194 13.37 -5.74 -1.96
CA LEU A 194 14.71 -6.26 -2.18
C LEU A 194 14.99 -6.53 -3.66
N GLU A 195 14.05 -7.15 -4.38
CA GLU A 195 14.20 -7.40 -5.82
C GLU A 195 14.29 -6.10 -6.63
N ALA A 196 13.46 -5.10 -6.31
CA ALA A 196 13.57 -3.77 -6.90
C ALA A 196 14.95 -3.16 -6.63
N ALA A 197 15.45 -3.23 -5.39
CA ALA A 197 16.77 -2.72 -5.02
C ALA A 197 17.91 -3.42 -5.79
N LYS A 198 17.84 -4.75 -5.98
CA LYS A 198 18.82 -5.52 -6.78
C LYS A 198 18.85 -5.01 -8.22
N LYS A 199 17.68 -4.82 -8.84
CA LYS A 199 17.58 -4.30 -10.21
C LYS A 199 18.19 -2.90 -10.35
N GLN A 200 18.02 -2.04 -9.35
CA GLN A 200 18.67 -0.72 -9.34
C GLN A 200 20.20 -0.82 -9.26
N VAL A 201 20.73 -1.79 -8.51
CA VAL A 201 22.18 -2.06 -8.46
C VAL A 201 22.71 -2.54 -9.80
N GLU A 202 21.98 -3.41 -10.50
CA GLU A 202 22.37 -3.86 -11.85
C GLU A 202 22.45 -2.70 -12.85
N ILE A 203 21.46 -1.81 -12.83
CA ILE A 203 21.42 -0.60 -13.67
C ILE A 203 22.63 0.31 -13.35
N ALA A 204 22.87 0.59 -12.07
CA ALA A 204 23.99 1.45 -11.65
C ALA A 204 25.35 0.84 -12.05
N ASN A 205 25.51 -0.49 -11.96
CA ASN A 205 26.70 -1.18 -12.42
C ASN A 205 26.88 -1.09 -13.94
N ALA A 206 25.80 -1.22 -14.71
CA ALA A 206 25.85 -1.07 -16.16
C ALA A 206 26.29 0.35 -16.55
N GLU A 207 25.73 1.39 -15.93
CA GLU A 207 26.11 2.77 -16.19
C GLU A 207 27.56 3.05 -15.81
N LYS A 208 28.01 2.58 -14.63
CA LYS A 208 29.41 2.67 -14.21
C LYS A 208 30.34 2.03 -15.25
N LYS A 209 29.99 0.84 -15.76
CA LYS A 209 30.77 0.14 -16.79
C LYS A 209 30.82 0.93 -18.09
N THR A 210 29.72 1.55 -18.50
CA THR A 210 29.68 2.42 -19.67
C THR A 210 30.59 3.64 -19.50
N LEU A 211 30.53 4.33 -18.36
CA LEU A 211 31.40 5.48 -18.10
C LEU A 211 32.89 5.11 -18.06
N LEU A 212 33.24 3.98 -17.42
CA LEU A 212 34.59 3.43 -17.44
C LEU A 212 35.06 3.14 -18.87
N ALA A 213 34.24 2.44 -19.66
CA ALA A 213 34.61 2.10 -21.04
C ALA A 213 34.75 3.32 -21.96
N ILE A 214 34.01 4.40 -21.72
CA ILE A 214 34.16 5.66 -22.45
C ILE A 214 35.45 6.37 -22.04
N ASN A 215 35.71 6.45 -20.72
CA ASN A 215 36.88 7.11 -20.15
C ASN A 215 38.19 6.38 -20.54
N ASP A 216 38.26 5.07 -20.35
CA ASP A 216 39.47 4.27 -20.58
C ASP A 216 39.85 4.21 -22.07
N ALA A 217 38.86 4.21 -22.96
CA ALA A 217 39.08 4.20 -24.40
C ALA A 217 39.16 5.60 -25.03
N ASN A 218 39.11 6.68 -24.21
CA ASN A 218 39.05 8.07 -24.67
C ASN A 218 38.03 8.31 -25.80
N LYS A 219 36.93 7.55 -25.82
CA LYS A 219 35.97 7.51 -26.94
C LYS A 219 35.20 8.81 -27.09
N LYS A 220 34.93 9.48 -25.97
CA LYS A 220 34.24 10.77 -25.88
C LYS A 220 34.83 11.54 -24.72
N THR A 221 34.94 12.86 -24.88
CA THR A 221 35.21 13.73 -23.74
C THR A 221 34.02 13.74 -22.80
N TYR A 222 34.25 14.09 -21.53
CA TYR A 222 33.17 14.20 -20.57
C TYR A 222 32.10 15.21 -21.02
N GLU A 223 32.53 16.32 -21.61
CA GLU A 223 31.67 17.36 -22.19
C GLU A 223 30.77 16.82 -23.31
N GLN A 224 31.29 15.93 -24.17
CA GLN A 224 30.50 15.29 -25.22
C GLN A 224 29.44 14.35 -24.63
N VAL A 225 29.75 13.60 -23.57
CA VAL A 225 28.76 12.76 -22.88
C VAL A 225 27.66 13.60 -22.23
N VAL A 226 28.04 14.72 -21.61
CA VAL A 226 27.07 15.68 -21.05
C VAL A 226 26.21 16.32 -22.15
N ALA A 227 26.81 16.68 -23.28
CA ALA A 227 26.08 17.24 -24.43
C ALA A 227 25.09 16.24 -25.04
N ASP A 228 25.46 14.97 -25.17
CA ASP A 228 24.57 13.90 -25.64
C ASP A 228 23.38 13.71 -24.68
N ARG A 229 23.65 13.67 -23.37
CA ARG A 229 22.61 13.56 -22.33
C ARG A 229 21.67 14.75 -22.36
N ARG A 230 22.20 15.97 -22.49
CA ARG A 230 21.40 17.20 -22.65
C ARG A 230 20.57 17.20 -23.92
N THR A 231 21.11 16.72 -25.04
CA THR A 231 20.38 16.59 -26.30
C THR A 231 19.23 15.62 -26.14
N ARG A 232 19.47 14.47 -25.49
CA ARG A 232 18.42 13.50 -25.18
C ARG A 232 17.38 14.08 -24.22
N ALA A 233 17.79 14.80 -23.18
CA ALA A 233 16.88 15.47 -22.26
C ALA A 233 16.02 16.50 -22.99
N ASN A 234 16.61 17.30 -23.87
CA ASN A 234 15.92 18.31 -24.68
C ASN A 234 14.99 17.68 -25.72
N HIS A 235 15.36 16.54 -26.31
CA HIS A 235 14.49 15.77 -27.19
C HIS A 235 13.28 15.25 -26.41
N ILE A 236 13.49 14.65 -25.24
CA ILE A 236 12.41 14.22 -24.36
C ILE A 236 11.54 15.42 -23.99
N ARG A 237 12.11 16.56 -23.57
CA ARG A 237 11.34 17.80 -23.31
C ARG A 237 10.55 18.23 -24.54
N ALA A 238 11.14 18.24 -25.73
CA ALA A 238 10.45 18.62 -26.96
C ALA A 238 9.29 17.68 -27.30
N GLU A 239 9.50 16.36 -27.21
CA GLU A 239 8.43 15.35 -27.35
C GLU A 239 7.34 15.52 -26.29
N LEU A 240 7.69 15.93 -25.07
CA LEU A 240 6.75 16.18 -23.98
C LEU A 240 5.93 17.47 -24.12
N PHE A 241 6.34 18.40 -24.98
CA PHE A 241 5.71 19.72 -25.14
C PHE A 241 5.14 19.99 -26.55
N GLN A 242 5.31 19.07 -27.52
CA GLN A 242 4.88 19.26 -28.91
C GLN A 242 3.40 18.94 -29.19
N LEU A 243 2.60 18.52 -28.22
CA LEU A 243 1.18 18.20 -28.43
C LEU A 243 0.27 19.14 -27.61
N ARG A 244 0.26 20.42 -27.97
CA ARG A 244 -0.92 21.28 -27.75
C ARG A 244 -1.88 20.98 -28.88
N ASP A 245 -2.82 20.06 -28.67
CA ASP A 245 -4.22 20.16 -29.11
C ASP A 245 -4.94 18.79 -28.96
N ILE A 246 -5.93 18.77 -28.05
CA ILE A 246 -7.01 17.78 -27.84
C ILE A 246 -6.70 16.53 -26.95
N GLU A 247 -7.23 16.58 -25.71
CA GLU A 247 -7.50 15.51 -24.70
C GLU A 247 -6.66 14.22 -24.80
N PRO A 248 -5.44 14.18 -24.22
CA PRO A 248 -5.18 13.84 -22.80
C PRO A 248 -4.37 14.91 -22.03
N ILE A 249 -4.03 14.65 -20.74
CA ILE A 249 -3.03 15.46 -20.03
C ILE A 249 -1.65 15.11 -20.59
N GLU A 250 -1.01 16.06 -21.26
CA GLU A 250 0.37 15.91 -21.72
C GLU A 250 1.31 15.55 -20.57
N PHE A 251 2.24 14.62 -20.79
CA PHE A 251 3.09 14.14 -19.71
C PHE A 251 3.94 15.27 -19.09
N GLY A 252 4.35 16.27 -19.88
CA GLY A 252 5.07 17.45 -19.37
C GLY A 252 4.25 18.22 -18.33
N ASP A 253 2.97 18.48 -18.61
CA ASP A 253 2.06 19.11 -17.67
C ASP A 253 1.73 18.20 -16.48
N ALA A 254 1.48 16.91 -16.72
CA ALA A 254 1.25 15.95 -15.67
C ALA A 254 2.43 15.89 -14.68
N LEU A 255 3.67 15.89 -15.20
CA LEU A 255 4.88 15.92 -14.39
C LEU A 255 4.97 17.22 -13.59
N ARG A 256 4.74 18.38 -14.21
CA ARG A 256 4.73 19.68 -13.52
C ARG A 256 3.72 19.68 -12.37
N TYR A 257 2.49 19.22 -12.61
CA TYR A 257 1.46 19.11 -11.57
C TYR A 257 1.85 18.11 -10.48
N ALA A 258 2.45 16.96 -10.85
CA ALA A 258 2.91 15.97 -9.89
C ALA A 258 4.07 16.49 -9.04
N GLU A 259 4.97 17.31 -9.58
CA GLU A 259 6.06 17.97 -8.84
C GLU A 259 5.53 19.03 -7.88
N GLN A 260 4.57 19.85 -8.32
CA GLN A 260 3.89 20.81 -7.45
C GLN A 260 3.16 20.12 -6.30
N ALA A 261 2.42 19.05 -6.60
CA ALA A 261 1.74 18.24 -5.60
C ALA A 261 2.73 17.54 -4.66
N SER A 262 3.84 17.01 -5.20
CA SER A 262 4.92 16.40 -4.43
C SER A 262 5.53 17.37 -3.42
N ALA A 263 5.79 18.61 -3.82
CA ALA A 263 6.33 19.64 -2.93
C ALA A 263 5.43 19.94 -1.72
N LYS A 264 4.11 19.73 -1.84
CA LYS A 264 3.14 19.93 -0.76
C LYS A 264 2.92 18.68 0.11
N THR A 265 3.04 17.50 -0.49
CA THR A 265 2.59 16.24 0.13
C THR A 265 3.73 15.33 0.56
N GLY A 266 4.93 15.53 0.02
CA GLY A 266 6.06 14.62 0.18
C GLY A 266 5.94 13.33 -0.64
N VAL A 267 4.86 13.13 -1.41
CA VAL A 267 4.69 11.93 -2.24
C VAL A 267 5.55 12.06 -3.51
N ARG A 268 6.20 10.97 -3.92
CA ARG A 268 7.12 10.97 -5.07
C ARG A 268 6.39 11.26 -6.40
N PRO A 269 6.88 12.17 -7.27
CA PRO A 269 6.22 12.50 -8.54
C PRO A 269 5.97 11.29 -9.43
N ALA A 270 6.97 10.40 -9.57
CA ALA A 270 6.83 9.18 -10.35
C ALA A 270 5.72 8.25 -9.84
N PHE A 271 5.49 8.20 -8.52
CA PHE A 271 4.43 7.39 -7.93
C PHE A 271 3.05 8.01 -8.18
N ILE A 272 2.91 9.33 -8.05
CA ILE A 272 1.67 10.07 -8.42
C ILE A 272 1.33 9.81 -9.89
N LEU A 273 2.30 9.97 -10.79
CA LEU A 273 2.11 9.75 -12.22
C LEU A 273 1.77 8.29 -12.54
N ALA A 274 2.32 7.32 -11.79
CA ALA A 274 2.02 5.91 -11.99
C ALA A 274 0.58 5.57 -11.62
N VAL A 275 0.09 6.11 -10.50
CA VAL A 275 -1.33 5.98 -10.11
C VAL A 275 -2.20 6.62 -11.20
N LEU A 276 -1.92 7.85 -11.61
CA LEU A 276 -2.67 8.54 -12.67
C LEU A 276 -2.65 7.79 -14.02
N GLN A 277 -1.51 7.22 -14.40
CA GLN A 277 -1.35 6.41 -15.60
C GLN A 277 -2.18 5.13 -15.54
N TYR A 278 -2.27 4.51 -14.36
CA TYR A 278 -3.07 3.30 -14.16
C TYR A 278 -4.57 3.61 -14.13
N GLU A 279 -4.98 4.69 -13.46
CA GLU A 279 -6.39 5.09 -13.30
C GLU A 279 -7.04 5.51 -14.63
N SER A 280 -6.37 6.35 -15.41
CA SER A 280 -7.01 7.00 -16.56
C SER A 280 -6.12 7.10 -17.78
N LYS A 281 -4.94 6.47 -17.78
CA LYS A 281 -3.90 6.71 -18.78
C LYS A 281 -3.59 8.20 -18.95
N LEU A 282 -3.30 8.89 -17.84
CA LEU A 282 -3.02 10.33 -17.83
C LEU A 282 -4.20 11.17 -18.36
N GLY A 283 -5.43 10.76 -18.02
CA GLY A 283 -6.64 11.44 -18.46
C GLY A 283 -7.17 11.03 -19.83
N ALA A 284 -6.50 10.16 -20.58
CA ALA A 284 -6.98 9.70 -21.89
C ALA A 284 -8.25 8.82 -21.82
N ASN A 285 -8.49 8.20 -20.66
CA ASN A 285 -9.63 7.30 -20.43
C ASN A 285 -10.50 7.79 -19.27
N VAL A 286 -11.14 8.94 -19.46
CA VAL A 286 -12.11 9.51 -18.52
C VAL A 286 -13.51 9.53 -19.13
N GLY A 287 -14.56 9.37 -18.31
CA GLY A 287 -15.90 9.82 -18.69
C GLY A 287 -16.56 9.15 -19.90
N ARG A 288 -16.97 7.88 -19.80
CA ARG A 288 -17.64 7.14 -20.90
C ARG A 288 -19.14 6.93 -20.72
N CYS A 289 -19.69 7.43 -19.61
CA CYS A 289 -21.11 7.39 -19.28
C CYS A 289 -21.60 8.81 -18.94
N ASN A 290 -22.93 8.98 -18.87
CA ASN A 290 -23.61 10.25 -18.62
C ASN A 290 -23.39 11.36 -19.66
N ARG A 291 -22.72 11.09 -20.77
CA ARG A 291 -22.59 12.07 -21.86
C ARG A 291 -23.96 12.32 -22.50
N PRO A 292 -24.15 13.43 -23.25
CA PRO A 292 -25.45 13.76 -23.83
C PRO A 292 -26.08 12.59 -24.61
N GLN A 293 -25.25 11.86 -25.37
CA GLN A 293 -25.64 10.71 -26.19
C GLN A 293 -25.80 9.38 -25.42
N ASP A 294 -25.32 9.29 -24.18
CA ASP A 294 -25.35 8.03 -23.44
C ASP A 294 -26.73 7.75 -22.86
N VAL A 295 -27.16 6.48 -22.94
CA VAL A 295 -28.44 6.03 -22.40
C VAL A 295 -28.44 6.05 -20.87
N LYS A 296 -27.34 5.59 -20.24
CA LYS A 296 -27.22 5.58 -18.78
C LYS A 296 -26.80 6.96 -18.28
N LYS A 297 -27.62 7.55 -17.43
CA LYS A 297 -27.36 8.85 -16.80
C LYS A 297 -26.75 8.68 -15.42
N TRP A 298 -26.29 9.78 -14.83
CA TRP A 298 -25.65 9.78 -13.51
C TRP A 298 -26.54 9.12 -12.44
N GLN A 299 -27.86 9.29 -12.53
CA GLN A 299 -28.83 8.66 -11.62
C GLN A 299 -28.82 7.12 -11.67
N ASP A 300 -28.36 6.52 -12.76
CA ASP A 300 -28.35 5.07 -12.96
C ASP A 300 -27.00 4.42 -12.62
N ILE A 301 -25.90 5.20 -12.72
CA ILE A 301 -24.53 4.67 -12.64
C ILE A 301 -23.87 4.85 -11.28
N MET A 302 -24.37 5.77 -10.44
CA MET A 302 -23.82 6.05 -9.11
C MET A 302 -24.89 5.90 -8.03
N PRO A 303 -24.51 5.46 -6.82
CA PRO A 303 -25.45 5.24 -5.73
C PRO A 303 -25.96 6.55 -5.13
N GLY A 304 -27.20 6.54 -4.68
CA GLY A 304 -27.84 7.66 -4.01
C GLY A 304 -29.37 7.56 -4.02
N PRO A 305 -30.07 8.59 -3.53
CA PRO A 305 -31.52 8.58 -3.35
C PRO A 305 -32.31 8.22 -4.61
N LEU A 306 -31.92 8.75 -5.77
CA LEU A 306 -32.60 8.50 -7.04
C LEU A 306 -32.35 7.07 -7.52
N HIS A 307 -31.11 6.59 -7.38
CA HIS A 307 -30.81 5.18 -7.68
C HIS A 307 -31.66 4.26 -6.79
N TYR A 308 -31.72 4.52 -5.48
CA TYR A 308 -32.49 3.68 -4.55
C TYR A 308 -33.99 3.71 -4.85
N SER A 309 -34.55 4.89 -5.14
CA SER A 309 -35.95 5.04 -5.53
C SER A 309 -36.25 4.20 -6.78
N ASN A 310 -35.44 4.32 -7.83
CA ASN A 310 -35.59 3.52 -9.05
C ASN A 310 -35.48 2.01 -8.78
N TYR A 311 -34.60 1.61 -7.86
CA TYR A 311 -34.42 0.21 -7.50
C TYR A 311 -35.65 -0.38 -6.79
N LEU A 312 -36.18 0.36 -5.82
CA LEU A 312 -37.38 -0.03 -5.07
C LEU A 312 -38.63 -0.06 -5.97
N ASN A 313 -38.78 0.92 -6.86
CA ASN A 313 -39.91 1.00 -7.80
C ASN A 313 -39.94 -0.18 -8.78
N ASN A 314 -38.78 -0.77 -9.08
CA ASN A 314 -38.65 -1.97 -9.91
C ASN A 314 -38.82 -3.29 -9.13
N GLY A 315 -39.39 -3.25 -7.92
CA GLY A 315 -39.69 -4.42 -7.09
C GLY A 315 -38.47 -5.09 -6.47
N ARG A 316 -37.31 -4.41 -6.43
CA ARG A 316 -36.06 -4.95 -5.89
C ARG A 316 -35.81 -4.48 -4.45
N SER A 317 -35.06 -5.26 -3.66
CA SER A 317 -34.80 -4.98 -2.24
C SER A 317 -33.34 -4.62 -1.95
N CYS A 318 -33.13 -3.62 -1.08
CA CYS A 318 -31.83 -3.24 -0.54
C CYS A 318 -31.38 -4.05 0.69
N ARG A 319 -32.19 -5.01 1.18
CA ARG A 319 -31.96 -5.67 2.49
C ARG A 319 -30.99 -6.86 2.48
N ASN A 320 -30.57 -7.33 1.31
CA ASN A 320 -29.66 -8.48 1.23
C ASN A 320 -28.20 -8.03 1.45
N ALA A 321 -27.35 -8.88 2.03
CA ALA A 321 -25.92 -8.60 2.18
C ALA A 321 -25.17 -8.42 0.84
N ASN A 322 -25.75 -8.93 -0.25
CA ASN A 322 -25.36 -8.70 -1.64
C ASN A 322 -26.35 -7.77 -2.37
N GLY A 323 -27.13 -7.01 -1.59
CA GLY A 323 -28.03 -5.98 -2.11
C GLY A 323 -27.20 -4.93 -2.84
N PRO A 324 -27.71 -4.38 -3.94
CA PRO A 324 -26.94 -3.45 -4.76
C PRO A 324 -26.77 -2.11 -4.07
N CYS A 325 -27.50 -1.81 -3.00
CA CYS A 325 -27.57 -0.49 -2.42
C CYS A 325 -26.30 -0.17 -1.61
N SER A 326 -25.60 0.89 -2.01
CA SER A 326 -24.44 1.41 -1.30
C SER A 326 -24.86 2.15 -0.03
N TYR A 327 -23.92 2.41 0.88
CA TYR A 327 -24.13 3.42 1.93
C TYR A 327 -23.79 4.84 1.44
N ARG A 328 -23.11 4.96 0.29
CA ARG A 328 -22.70 6.25 -0.26
C ARG A 328 -23.87 6.95 -0.95
N ASP A 329 -23.87 8.27 -0.83
CA ASP A 329 -24.72 9.17 -1.60
C ASP A 329 -23.84 9.98 -2.57
N ASP A 330 -23.38 9.29 -3.61
CA ASP A 330 -22.53 9.86 -4.65
C ASP A 330 -23.34 10.82 -5.54
N GLN A 331 -24.64 10.58 -5.68
CA GLN A 331 -25.58 11.42 -6.44
C GLN A 331 -25.71 12.84 -5.85
N SER A 332 -26.00 12.97 -4.56
CA SER A 332 -26.14 14.29 -3.94
C SER A 332 -24.82 15.04 -3.89
N ALA A 333 -23.71 14.33 -3.65
CA ALA A 333 -22.37 14.91 -3.69
C ALA A 333 -22.02 15.43 -5.10
N PHE A 334 -22.38 14.67 -6.14
CA PHE A 334 -22.15 15.07 -7.52
C PHE A 334 -22.90 16.35 -7.86
N VAL A 335 -24.19 16.46 -7.51
CA VAL A 335 -24.98 17.69 -7.74
C VAL A 335 -24.31 18.89 -7.07
N ARG A 336 -23.94 18.79 -5.77
CA ARG A 336 -23.25 19.87 -5.07
C ARG A 336 -21.93 20.27 -5.74
N ILE A 337 -21.14 19.30 -6.20
CA ILE A 337 -19.90 19.57 -6.93
C ILE A 337 -20.16 20.37 -8.20
N ILE A 338 -21.15 19.95 -9.00
CA ILE A 338 -21.49 20.63 -10.25
C ILE A 338 -21.95 22.07 -10.01
N ASP A 339 -22.81 22.27 -9.00
CA ASP A 339 -23.30 23.60 -8.64
C ASP A 339 -22.18 24.53 -8.15
N GLU A 340 -21.12 23.99 -7.56
CA GLU A 340 -19.99 24.79 -7.05
C GLU A 340 -18.99 25.21 -8.14
N ILE A 341 -18.61 24.30 -9.05
CA ILE A 341 -17.44 24.47 -9.95
C ILE A 341 -17.67 25.36 -11.17
N ASP A 342 -18.92 25.74 -11.45
CA ASP A 342 -19.33 26.62 -12.57
C ASP A 342 -18.82 26.19 -13.96
N ARG A 343 -18.42 24.92 -14.10
CA ARG A 343 -17.93 24.32 -15.35
C ARG A 343 -19.05 23.74 -16.20
N TYR A 344 -20.13 23.32 -15.56
CA TYR A 344 -21.27 22.66 -16.19
C TYR A 344 -22.55 23.32 -15.66
N SER A 345 -23.51 23.54 -16.56
CA SER A 345 -24.80 24.14 -16.22
C SER A 345 -25.77 23.16 -15.56
N SER A 346 -25.49 21.85 -15.62
CA SER A 346 -26.27 20.82 -14.94
C SER A 346 -25.47 19.52 -14.81
N PRO A 347 -25.90 18.59 -13.93
CA PRO A 347 -25.32 17.24 -13.83
C PRO A 347 -25.50 16.40 -15.12
N GLU A 348 -26.47 16.74 -15.95
CA GLU A 348 -26.75 16.04 -17.21
C GLU A 348 -25.67 16.30 -18.25
N GLY A 349 -25.24 15.25 -18.95
CA GLY A 349 -24.23 15.37 -20.01
C GLY A 349 -22.79 15.42 -19.52
N VAL A 350 -22.57 15.48 -18.20
CA VAL A 350 -21.22 15.56 -17.62
C VAL A 350 -20.53 14.18 -17.68
N PRO A 351 -19.35 14.05 -18.30
CA PRO A 351 -18.69 12.77 -18.46
C PRO A 351 -18.29 12.11 -17.14
N LEU A 352 -18.75 10.89 -16.92
CA LEU A 352 -18.50 10.07 -15.73
C LEU A 352 -18.03 8.65 -16.09
N SER A 353 -17.29 7.99 -15.21
CA SER A 353 -16.92 6.59 -15.44
C SER A 353 -18.15 5.69 -15.49
N CYS A 354 -18.11 4.67 -16.33
CA CYS A 354 -19.14 3.64 -16.37
C CYS A 354 -18.91 2.60 -15.26
N PRO A 355 -19.98 1.95 -14.76
CA PRO A 355 -19.82 0.73 -13.99
C PRO A 355 -19.09 -0.33 -14.81
N ILE A 356 -18.16 -1.06 -14.19
CA ILE A 356 -17.39 -2.10 -14.88
C ILE A 356 -18.31 -3.28 -15.21
N VAL A 357 -18.42 -3.63 -16.50
CA VAL A 357 -19.27 -4.73 -16.97
C VAL A 357 -18.80 -6.05 -16.37
N GLY A 358 -19.72 -6.80 -15.78
CA GLY A 358 -19.44 -8.11 -15.19
C GLY A 358 -18.88 -8.08 -13.77
N LEU A 359 -18.63 -6.90 -13.18
CA LEU A 359 -18.28 -6.76 -11.77
C LEU A 359 -19.42 -6.07 -10.99
N PRO A 360 -19.75 -6.54 -9.78
CA PRO A 360 -20.67 -5.83 -8.91
C PRO A 360 -20.00 -4.50 -8.50
N GLY A 361 -20.63 -3.37 -8.84
CA GLY A 361 -20.06 -2.06 -8.54
C GLY A 361 -20.76 -0.91 -9.24
N TRP A 362 -20.25 0.29 -8.95
CA TRP A 362 -20.77 1.56 -9.44
C TRP A 362 -19.79 2.21 -10.42
N GLY A 363 -20.31 3.07 -11.27
CA GLY A 363 -19.51 4.04 -12.01
C GLY A 363 -19.44 5.35 -11.25
N GLY A 364 -19.34 6.45 -12.00
CA GLY A 364 -19.48 7.79 -11.46
C GLY A 364 -18.18 8.47 -11.04
N ALA A 365 -17.02 7.88 -11.34
CA ALA A 365 -15.75 8.55 -11.11
C ALA A 365 -15.58 9.74 -12.04
N MET A 366 -15.09 10.85 -11.49
CA MET A 366 -14.95 12.14 -12.14
C MET A 366 -13.49 12.43 -12.49
N GLY A 367 -13.29 13.06 -13.65
CA GLY A 367 -12.02 13.65 -14.05
C GLY A 367 -10.81 12.71 -14.12
N PRO A 368 -9.60 13.26 -14.34
CA PRO A 368 -8.39 12.47 -14.60
C PRO A 368 -7.96 11.54 -13.46
N ALA A 369 -8.19 11.93 -12.22
CA ALA A 369 -7.83 11.12 -11.06
C ALA A 369 -8.87 10.04 -10.69
N GLN A 370 -10.00 10.00 -11.42
CA GLN A 370 -11.09 9.03 -11.20
C GLN A 370 -11.62 9.01 -9.76
N PHE A 371 -11.79 10.19 -9.14
CA PHE A 371 -12.40 10.28 -7.82
C PHE A 371 -13.92 10.14 -7.90
N ILE A 372 -14.49 9.32 -7.01
CA ILE A 372 -15.92 9.26 -6.76
C ILE A 372 -16.37 10.57 -6.05
N PRO A 373 -17.59 11.10 -6.30
CA PRO A 373 -18.07 12.36 -5.72
C PRO A 373 -17.87 12.52 -4.22
N THR A 374 -18.31 11.53 -3.42
CA THR A 374 -18.14 11.58 -1.96
C THR A 374 -16.67 11.60 -1.54
N THR A 375 -15.78 10.89 -2.24
CA THR A 375 -14.35 10.94 -1.97
C THR A 375 -13.76 12.31 -2.31
N TRP A 376 -14.17 12.93 -3.43
CA TRP A 376 -13.71 14.27 -3.80
C TRP A 376 -14.02 15.31 -2.73
N GLU A 377 -15.23 15.25 -2.14
CA GLU A 377 -15.64 16.17 -1.06
C GLU A 377 -14.70 16.11 0.16
N LEU A 378 -14.08 14.96 0.46
CA LEU A 378 -13.09 14.82 1.55
C LEU A 378 -11.80 15.60 1.31
N PHE A 379 -11.47 15.88 0.04
CA PHE A 379 -10.24 16.55 -0.36
C PHE A 379 -10.45 18.00 -0.80
N LYS A 380 -11.67 18.43 -1.12
CA LYS A 380 -11.99 19.81 -1.55
C LYS A 380 -11.27 20.87 -0.70
N SER A 381 -11.53 20.89 0.62
CA SER A 381 -10.94 21.90 1.52
C SER A 381 -9.41 21.85 1.56
N LYS A 382 -8.82 20.65 1.49
CA LYS A 382 -7.37 20.45 1.46
C LYS A 382 -6.75 21.00 0.17
N ILE A 383 -7.41 20.82 -0.98
CA ILE A 383 -6.98 21.36 -2.27
C ILE A 383 -7.11 22.88 -2.27
N SER A 384 -8.24 23.41 -1.81
CA SER A 384 -8.45 24.86 -1.65
C SER A 384 -7.32 25.51 -0.85
N ASN A 385 -6.95 24.90 0.28
CA ASN A 385 -5.86 25.39 1.12
C ASN A 385 -4.48 25.24 0.44
N ALA A 386 -4.25 24.15 -0.30
CA ALA A 386 -2.96 23.89 -0.95
C ALA A 386 -2.66 24.88 -2.09
N PHE A 387 -3.68 25.33 -2.82
CA PHE A 387 -3.54 26.24 -3.98
C PHE A 387 -4.08 27.65 -3.75
N ASN A 388 -4.65 27.93 -2.58
CA ASN A 388 -5.37 29.18 -2.32
C ASN A 388 -6.46 29.44 -3.38
N ILE A 389 -7.22 28.40 -3.73
CA ILE A 389 -8.32 28.46 -4.69
C ILE A 389 -9.66 28.32 -3.97
N ARG A 390 -10.66 29.03 -4.46
CA ARG A 390 -12.00 28.99 -3.87
C ARG A 390 -12.70 27.67 -4.17
N THR A 391 -12.64 27.21 -5.41
CA THR A 391 -13.42 26.06 -5.87
C THR A 391 -12.55 25.05 -6.62
N PRO A 392 -12.17 23.92 -5.97
CA PRO A 392 -11.49 22.83 -6.64
C PRO A 392 -12.41 22.11 -7.64
N ASP A 393 -11.96 22.06 -8.90
CA ASP A 393 -12.60 21.34 -10.01
C ASP A 393 -11.97 19.94 -10.24
N PRO A 394 -12.72 18.83 -10.13
CA PRO A 394 -12.19 17.48 -10.36
C PRO A 394 -11.80 17.18 -11.81
N TRP A 395 -12.29 17.94 -12.79
CA TRP A 395 -11.87 17.84 -14.19
C TRP A 395 -10.70 18.78 -14.53
N ASN A 396 -10.22 19.58 -13.58
CA ASN A 396 -8.96 20.29 -13.74
C ASN A 396 -7.79 19.36 -13.38
N PRO A 397 -6.84 19.11 -14.30
CA PRO A 397 -5.70 18.21 -14.06
C PRO A 397 -4.87 18.53 -12.81
N GLU A 398 -4.58 19.81 -12.55
CA GLU A 398 -3.77 20.24 -11.40
C GLU A 398 -4.44 19.91 -10.07
N HIS A 399 -5.74 20.21 -9.97
CA HIS A 399 -6.54 19.92 -8.79
C HIS A 399 -6.70 18.42 -8.58
N ALA A 400 -6.99 17.67 -9.67
CA ALA A 400 -7.17 16.22 -9.63
C ALA A 400 -5.91 15.48 -9.19
N ILE A 401 -4.76 15.82 -9.78
CA ILE A 401 -3.45 15.24 -9.43
C ILE A 401 -3.09 15.57 -7.98
N THR A 402 -3.42 16.77 -7.52
CA THR A 402 -3.13 17.15 -6.13
C THR A 402 -4.05 16.47 -5.14
N ALA A 403 -5.34 16.31 -5.45
CA ALA A 403 -6.26 15.50 -4.65
C ALA A 403 -5.73 14.07 -4.49
N MET A 404 -5.25 13.48 -5.60
CA MET A 404 -4.63 12.16 -5.61
C MET A 404 -3.39 12.11 -4.72
N ALA A 405 -2.48 13.08 -4.85
CA ALA A 405 -1.28 13.14 -4.03
C ALA A 405 -1.59 13.32 -2.53
N LEU A 406 -2.55 14.17 -2.19
CA LEU A 406 -3.02 14.37 -0.81
C LEU A 406 -3.58 13.07 -0.24
N TYR A 407 -4.40 12.35 -1.01
CA TYR A 407 -4.94 11.08 -0.57
C TYR A 407 -3.85 10.03 -0.37
N LEU A 408 -2.94 9.88 -1.33
CA LEU A 408 -1.82 8.94 -1.22
C LEU A 408 -0.91 9.27 -0.02
N ALA A 409 -0.71 10.56 0.29
CA ALA A 409 0.04 10.99 1.47
C ALA A 409 -0.62 10.53 2.76
N GLU A 410 -1.94 10.69 2.90
CA GLU A 410 -2.71 10.22 4.07
C GLU A 410 -2.68 8.69 4.21
N LEU A 411 -2.49 7.98 3.11
CA LEU A 411 -2.31 6.54 3.09
C LEU A 411 -0.87 6.09 3.41
N GLY A 412 0.06 7.03 3.58
CA GLY A 412 1.45 6.82 4.01
C GLY A 412 2.50 6.92 2.90
N ALA A 413 2.15 7.31 1.68
CA ALA A 413 3.11 7.37 0.55
C ALA A 413 4.15 8.49 0.67
N ASN A 414 3.99 9.43 1.61
CA ASN A 414 4.89 10.56 1.82
C ASN A 414 6.26 10.17 2.39
N THR A 415 6.40 8.94 2.91
CA THR A 415 7.68 8.40 3.37
C THR A 415 8.64 8.07 2.22
N GLN A 416 8.12 8.00 0.99
CA GLN A 416 8.87 7.65 -0.23
C GLN A 416 9.60 6.30 -0.16
N ASP A 417 9.13 5.37 0.68
CA ASP A 417 9.60 3.99 0.67
C ASP A 417 8.65 3.10 -0.14
N TRP A 418 9.26 2.13 -0.83
CA TRP A 418 8.56 1.23 -1.74
C TRP A 418 7.40 0.49 -1.07
N THR A 419 7.54 0.10 0.20
CA THR A 419 6.51 -0.66 0.92
C THR A 419 5.29 0.22 1.18
N ASN A 420 5.49 1.42 1.73
CA ASN A 420 4.40 2.32 2.06
C ASN A 420 3.75 2.91 0.80
N GLU A 421 4.50 3.20 -0.27
CA GLU A 421 3.92 3.56 -1.57
C GLU A 421 3.05 2.43 -2.12
N ARG A 422 3.54 1.18 -2.12
CA ARG A 422 2.72 0.02 -2.56
C ARG A 422 1.47 -0.15 -1.70
N THR A 423 1.60 -0.05 -0.38
CA THR A 423 0.48 -0.17 0.56
C THR A 423 -0.52 0.96 0.37
N ALA A 424 -0.06 2.18 0.12
CA ALA A 424 -0.92 3.30 -0.22
C ALA A 424 -1.67 3.05 -1.53
N ALA A 425 -1.02 2.52 -2.57
CA ALA A 425 -1.68 2.15 -3.82
C ALA A 425 -2.76 1.08 -3.61
N CYS A 426 -2.49 0.04 -2.81
CA CYS A 426 -3.50 -0.99 -2.49
C CYS A 426 -4.74 -0.40 -1.78
N LYS A 427 -4.50 0.51 -0.81
CA LYS A 427 -5.58 1.19 -0.08
C LYS A 427 -6.34 2.18 -0.95
N TYR A 428 -5.64 2.91 -1.82
CA TYR A 428 -6.22 3.84 -2.77
C TYR A 428 -7.24 3.13 -3.68
N ASN A 429 -6.86 1.96 -4.21
CA ASN A 429 -7.71 1.20 -5.11
C ASN A 429 -8.85 0.44 -4.42
N SER A 430 -8.57 -0.21 -3.28
CA SER A 430 -9.50 -1.20 -2.68
C SER A 430 -10.04 -0.81 -1.31
N GLY A 431 -9.62 0.32 -0.74
CA GLY A 431 -9.89 0.70 0.64
C GLY A 431 -9.19 -0.20 1.68
N SER A 432 -8.43 -1.19 1.24
CA SER A 432 -7.80 -2.22 2.09
C SER A 432 -6.29 -2.28 1.86
N THR A 433 -5.57 -2.79 2.86
CA THR A 433 -4.15 -3.09 2.72
C THR A 433 -3.92 -4.14 1.64
N CYS A 434 -2.69 -4.23 1.12
CA CYS A 434 -2.33 -5.23 0.09
C CYS A 434 -2.55 -6.67 0.54
N TYR A 435 -2.63 -6.90 1.85
CA TYR A 435 -2.93 -8.19 2.43
C TYR A 435 -3.91 -7.99 3.59
N VAL A 436 -4.83 -8.95 3.73
CA VAL A 436 -5.84 -8.97 4.78
C VAL A 436 -5.82 -10.37 5.37
N ASN A 437 -5.58 -10.47 6.68
CA ASN A 437 -5.47 -11.76 7.38
C ASN A 437 -4.48 -12.73 6.69
N GLY A 438 -3.34 -12.20 6.22
CA GLY A 438 -2.27 -13.00 5.62
C GLY A 438 -2.57 -13.53 4.21
N ARG A 439 -3.67 -13.08 3.59
CA ARG A 439 -4.03 -13.41 2.21
C ARG A 439 -3.92 -12.18 1.33
N ALA A 440 -3.62 -12.37 0.05
CA ALA A 440 -3.61 -11.29 -0.93
C ALA A 440 -4.95 -10.55 -0.91
N GLY A 441 -4.88 -9.25 -0.60
CA GLY A 441 -6.03 -8.35 -0.66
C GLY A 441 -6.37 -8.00 -2.11
N LEU A 442 -7.58 -7.49 -2.33
CA LEU A 442 -8.07 -7.10 -3.66
C LEU A 442 -7.14 -6.08 -4.36
N GLY A 443 -6.52 -5.18 -3.59
CA GLY A 443 -5.61 -4.17 -4.11
C GLY A 443 -4.17 -4.63 -4.41
N LEU A 444 -3.78 -5.88 -4.11
CA LEU A 444 -2.38 -6.32 -4.26
C LEU A 444 -1.87 -6.19 -5.70
N SER A 445 -2.66 -6.70 -6.66
CA SER A 445 -2.30 -6.64 -8.08
C SER A 445 -2.15 -5.19 -8.55
N TYR A 446 -3.08 -4.33 -8.15
CA TYR A 446 -3.01 -2.90 -8.41
C TYR A 446 -1.70 -2.28 -7.86
N GLY A 447 -1.42 -2.51 -6.58
CA GLY A 447 -0.23 -1.95 -5.93
C GLY A 447 1.07 -2.40 -6.59
N VAL A 448 1.21 -3.68 -6.93
CA VAL A 448 2.40 -4.20 -7.63
C VAL A 448 2.58 -3.56 -9.01
N ASN A 449 1.50 -3.43 -9.79
CA ASN A 449 1.56 -2.84 -11.12
C ASN A 449 1.89 -1.35 -11.07
N VAL A 450 1.29 -0.59 -10.16
CA VAL A 450 1.60 0.84 -9.96
C VAL A 450 3.06 1.03 -9.60
N MET A 451 3.63 0.20 -8.72
CA MET A 451 5.05 0.31 -8.37
C MET A 451 5.96 0.04 -9.57
N ALA A 452 5.65 -0.97 -10.39
CA ALA A 452 6.41 -1.25 -11.61
C ALA A 452 6.34 -0.08 -12.62
N ILE A 453 5.17 0.54 -12.77
CA ILE A 453 5.00 1.74 -13.60
C ILE A 453 5.79 2.91 -13.02
N ALA A 454 5.74 3.14 -11.70
CA ALA A 454 6.46 4.21 -11.03
C ALA A 454 7.97 4.09 -11.21
N GLU A 455 8.51 2.87 -11.14
CA GLU A 455 9.92 2.60 -11.43
C GLU A 455 10.27 2.89 -12.90
N SER A 456 9.39 2.56 -13.85
CA SER A 456 9.60 2.87 -15.26
C SER A 456 9.54 4.36 -15.55
N ILE A 457 8.55 5.08 -15.01
CA ILE A 457 8.42 6.53 -15.16
C ILE A 457 9.64 7.23 -14.58
N GLN A 458 10.08 6.84 -13.38
CA GLN A 458 11.27 7.40 -12.76
C GLN A 458 12.49 7.24 -13.67
N ARG A 459 12.76 6.01 -14.12
CA ARG A 459 13.95 5.65 -14.89
C ARG A 459 13.95 6.23 -16.30
N ASP A 460 12.83 6.11 -17.01
CA ASP A 460 12.78 6.34 -18.45
C ASP A 460 12.31 7.75 -18.82
N LYS A 461 11.64 8.44 -17.89
CA LYS A 461 11.02 9.76 -18.16
C LYS A 461 11.54 10.87 -17.25
N ILE A 462 11.70 10.64 -15.94
CA ILE A 462 12.09 11.71 -15.00
C ILE A 462 13.61 11.83 -14.86
N ASP A 463 14.32 10.73 -14.63
CA ASP A 463 15.78 10.76 -14.45
C ASP A 463 16.54 11.33 -15.66
N PRO A 464 16.13 11.07 -16.92
CA PRO A 464 16.75 11.70 -18.08
C PRO A 464 16.58 13.22 -18.14
N LEU A 465 15.60 13.81 -17.44
CA LEU A 465 15.36 15.26 -17.44
C LEU A 465 16.28 16.03 -16.51
N LYS A 466 17.09 15.35 -15.70
CA LYS A 466 18.00 15.98 -14.73
C LYS A 466 19.30 16.50 -15.38
N PHE A 467 19.49 16.35 -16.70
CA PHE A 467 20.71 16.69 -17.46
C PHE A 467 20.67 18.03 -18.19
#